data_AF-A0A1G1MAU4-F1
#
_entry.id   AF-A0A1G1MAU4-F1
#
_cell.length_a   1.000
_cell.length_b   1.000
_cell.length_c   1.000
_cell.angle_alpha   90.00
_cell.angle_beta   90.00
_cell.angle_gamma   90.00
#
_symmetry.space_group_name_H-M   'P 1'
#
loop_
_entity.id
_entity.type
_entity.pdbx_description
1 polymer ?
#
loop_
_entity_poly.entity_id
_entity_poly.type
_entity_poly.pdbx_seq_one_letter_code
_entity_poly.pdbx_strand_id
1 'polypeptide(L)'
;MILHVGHDLPVKEVRALDCESLAFTSEETRIIKSQIRKNMAVIDEHIRRIDLFVNHERHVSRAGLIEQLHERLWVLMEENDTFRKVLWKQYQNLGANLT
;
A
#
# COMPACT_ATOMS: atom_id res chain seq x y z
N MET A 1 -11.61 8.27 52.88
CA MET A 1 -11.22 9.35 51.95
C MET A 1 -10.96 8.69 50.60
N ILE A 2 -11.83 8.91 49.61
CA ILE A 2 -11.76 8.22 48.31
C ILE A 2 -11.19 9.21 47.30
N LEU A 3 -9.94 9.00 46.90
CA LEU A 3 -9.21 9.78 45.90
C LEU A 3 -9.78 9.47 44.51
N HIS A 4 -10.48 10.43 43.92
CA HIS A 4 -10.89 10.38 42.52
C HIS A 4 -9.69 10.81 41.68
N VAL A 5 -8.92 9.85 41.18
CA VAL A 5 -7.88 10.11 40.19
C VAL A 5 -8.60 10.36 38.86
N GLY A 6 -8.82 11.63 38.55
CA GLY A 6 -9.24 12.07 37.23
C GLY A 6 -8.15 11.70 36.23
N HIS A 7 -8.34 10.60 35.51
CA HIS A 7 -7.61 10.40 34.28
C HIS A 7 -8.14 11.41 33.28
N ASP A 8 -7.41 12.51 33.09
CA ASP A 8 -7.50 13.32 31.88
C ASP A 8 -7.25 12.37 30.71
N LEU A 9 -8.34 11.96 30.04
CA LEU A 9 -8.21 11.23 28.77
C LEU A 9 -7.46 12.17 27.82
N PRO A 10 -6.35 11.71 27.20
CA PRO A 10 -5.63 12.55 26.25
C PRO A 10 -6.62 12.95 25.16
N VAL A 11 -6.77 14.26 24.99
CA VAL A 11 -7.63 14.89 23.98
C VAL A 11 -7.38 14.16 22.67
N LYS A 12 -8.41 13.47 22.20
CA LYS A 12 -8.37 12.72 20.96
C LYS A 12 -8.19 13.76 19.87
N GLU A 13 -6.95 13.98 19.43
CA GLU A 13 -6.66 14.86 18.31
C GLU A 13 -7.51 14.38 17.14
N VAL A 14 -8.50 15.19 16.80
CA VAL A 14 -9.32 14.96 15.62
C VAL A 14 -8.37 15.18 14.46
N ARG A 15 -7.71 14.11 14.01
CA ARG A 15 -7.05 14.05 12.71
C ARG A 15 -8.16 14.19 11.67
N ALA A 16 -8.57 15.42 11.42
CA ALA A 16 -9.30 15.76 10.22
C ALA A 16 -8.38 15.35 9.07
N LEU A 17 -8.71 14.22 8.44
CA LEU A 17 -8.13 13.82 7.17
C LEU A 17 -8.55 14.91 6.20
N ASP A 18 -7.66 15.88 5.98
CA ASP A 18 -7.85 16.92 4.97
C ASP A 18 -7.67 16.27 3.60
N CYS A 19 -8.78 15.73 3.09
CA CYS A 19 -8.88 15.11 1.77
C CYS A 19 -8.62 16.12 0.62
N GLU A 20 -8.58 17.42 0.91
CA GLU A 20 -8.34 18.48 -0.08
C GLU A 20 -6.91 19.01 -0.07
N SER A 21 -6.07 18.56 0.85
CA SER A 21 -4.66 18.94 0.87
C SER A 21 -3.93 18.39 -0.37
N LEU A 22 -3.45 19.31 -1.22
CA LEU A 22 -2.69 19.00 -2.45
C LEU A 22 -1.33 18.34 -2.19
N ALA A 23 -0.91 18.27 -0.93
CA ALA A 23 0.39 17.77 -0.52
C ALA A 23 0.28 16.78 0.65
N PHE A 24 0.74 15.55 0.44
CA PHE A 24 0.93 14.58 1.51
C PHE A 24 1.93 15.07 2.56
N THR A 25 1.62 14.79 3.82
CA THR A 25 2.55 14.91 4.94
C THR A 25 3.72 13.94 4.79
N SER A 26 4.81 14.20 5.54
CA SER A 26 5.98 13.32 5.58
C SER A 26 5.65 11.92 6.12
N GLU A 27 4.70 11.81 7.05
CA GLU A 27 4.21 10.54 7.58
C GLU A 27 3.47 9.73 6.52
N GLU A 28 2.55 10.36 5.77
CA GLU A 28 1.79 9.71 4.70
C GLU A 28 2.70 9.23 3.57
N THR A 29 3.68 10.05 3.18
CA THR A 29 4.71 9.64 2.21
C THR A 29 5.49 8.42 2.69
N ARG A 30 5.81 8.34 3.99
CA ARG A 30 6.49 7.17 4.59
C ARG A 30 5.59 5.92 4.55
N ILE A 31 4.30 6.08 4.86
CA ILE A 31 3.31 4.99 4.82
C ILE A 31 3.18 4.45 3.40
N ILE A 32 3.00 5.31 2.39
CA ILE A 32 2.87 4.90 0.99
C ILE A 32 4.14 4.18 0.52
N LYS A 33 5.34 4.72 0.82
CA LYS A 33 6.61 4.04 0.50
C LYS A 33 6.78 2.69 1.19
N SER A 34 6.23 2.53 2.40
CA SER A 34 6.22 1.25 3.11
C SER A 34 5.26 0.27 2.42
N GLN A 35 4.07 0.74 2.05
CA GLN A 35 3.06 -0.08 1.36
C GLN A 35 3.54 -0.55 -0.02
N ILE A 36 4.20 0.32 -0.79
CA ILE A 36 4.81 -0.06 -2.08
C ILE A 36 5.81 -1.20 -1.89
N ARG A 37 6.67 -1.13 -0.86
CA ARG A 37 7.67 -2.16 -0.57
C ARG A 37 7.02 -3.49 -0.15
N LYS A 38 6.01 -3.44 0.71
CA LYS A 38 5.25 -4.63 1.12
C LYS A 38 4.55 -5.28 -0.06
N ASN A 39 3.85 -4.48 -0.87
CA ASN A 39 3.15 -4.97 -2.06
C ASN A 39 4.15 -5.61 -3.05
N MET A 40 5.35 -5.05 -3.22
CA MET A 40 6.37 -5.61 -4.09
C MET A 40 6.87 -6.98 -3.60
N ALA A 41 7.08 -7.15 -2.30
CA ALA A 41 7.45 -8.45 -1.74
C ALA A 41 6.35 -9.52 -1.93
N VAL A 42 5.08 -9.11 -1.82
CA VAL A 42 3.94 -10.02 -2.06
C VAL A 42 3.81 -10.38 -3.54
N ILE A 43 4.02 -9.41 -4.45
CA ILE A 43 4.05 -9.61 -5.90
C ILE A 43 5.13 -10.61 -6.28
N ASP A 44 6.36 -10.43 -5.79
CA ASP A 44 7.49 -11.33 -6.08
C ASP A 44 7.19 -12.77 -5.65
N GLU A 45 6.57 -12.95 -4.49
CA GLU A 45 6.15 -14.26 -4.00
C GLU A 45 5.06 -14.89 -4.88
N HIS A 46 4.08 -14.11 -5.35
CA HIS A 46 3.05 -14.61 -6.26
C HIS A 46 3.65 -15.04 -7.61
N ILE A 47 4.56 -14.23 -8.16
CA ILE A 47 5.27 -14.56 -9.41
C ILE A 47 6.04 -15.87 -9.25
N ARG A 48 6.78 -16.06 -8.14
CA ARG A 48 7.50 -17.31 -7.87
C ARG A 48 6.58 -18.52 -7.79
N ARG A 49 5.42 -18.38 -7.14
CA ARG A 49 4.43 -19.48 -7.07
C ARG A 49 3.86 -19.84 -8.43
N ILE A 50 3.51 -18.83 -9.23
CA ILE A 50 3.03 -19.05 -10.59
C ILE A 50 4.11 -19.76 -11.42
N ASP A 51 5.36 -19.29 -11.34
CA ASP A 51 6.50 -19.89 -12.05
C ASP A 51 6.70 -21.36 -11.66
N LEU A 52 6.61 -21.67 -10.36
CA LEU A 52 6.68 -23.06 -9.87
C LEU A 52 5.56 -23.94 -10.46
N PHE A 53 4.32 -23.44 -10.44
CA PHE A 53 3.17 -24.22 -10.92
C PHE A 53 3.18 -24.40 -12.45
N VAL A 54 3.61 -23.39 -13.20
CA VAL A 54 3.63 -23.40 -14.67
C VAL A 54 4.84 -24.16 -15.21
N ASN A 55 6.04 -23.88 -14.71
CA ASN A 55 7.28 -24.38 -15.29
C ASN A 55 7.79 -25.67 -14.64
N HIS A 56 7.63 -25.84 -13.31
CA HIS A 56 8.19 -27.00 -12.61
C HIS A 56 7.21 -28.16 -12.46
N GLU A 57 5.94 -27.89 -12.15
CA GLU A 57 4.99 -28.97 -11.81
C GLU A 57 4.07 -29.38 -12.99
N ARG A 58 3.85 -28.53 -14.01
CA ARG A 58 2.97 -28.77 -15.17
C ARG A 58 1.63 -29.46 -14.80
N HIS A 59 1.04 -29.06 -13.69
CA HIS A 59 -0.22 -29.63 -13.23
C HIS A 59 -1.41 -29.00 -13.96
N VAL A 60 -1.92 -29.70 -14.99
CA VAL A 60 -3.14 -29.33 -15.73
C VAL A 60 -4.34 -29.13 -14.79
N SER A 61 -4.37 -29.82 -13.65
CA SER A 61 -5.42 -29.72 -12.63
C SER A 61 -5.43 -28.41 -11.84
N ARG A 62 -4.36 -27.59 -11.91
CA ARG A 62 -4.24 -26.32 -11.17
C ARG A 62 -4.44 -25.08 -12.03
N ALA A 63 -4.89 -25.22 -13.28
CA ALA A 63 -5.13 -24.09 -14.19
C ALA A 63 -6.01 -23.00 -13.56
N GLY A 64 -7.12 -23.37 -12.90
CA GLY A 64 -7.99 -22.41 -12.22
C GLY A 64 -7.34 -21.71 -11.02
N LEU A 65 -6.41 -22.37 -10.32
CA LEU A 65 -5.65 -21.75 -9.23
C LEU A 65 -4.61 -20.74 -9.78
N ILE A 66 -3.99 -21.06 -10.91
CA ILE A 66 -3.05 -20.16 -11.60
C ILE A 66 -3.79 -18.92 -12.09
N GLU A 67 -4.99 -19.08 -12.64
CA GLU A 67 -5.81 -17.96 -13.09
C GLU A 67 -6.21 -17.03 -11.93
N GLN A 68 -6.63 -17.58 -10.79
CA GLN A 68 -6.88 -16.80 -9.57
C GLN A 68 -5.63 -16.07 -9.06
N LEU A 69 -4.45 -16.70 -9.16
CA LEU A 69 -3.19 -16.06 -8.80
C LEU A 69 -2.83 -14.92 -9.76
N HIS A 70 -3.11 -15.06 -11.06
CA HIS A 70 -2.94 -14.00 -12.05
C HIS A 70 -3.87 -12.81 -11.80
N GLU A 71 -5.16 -13.05 -11.55
CA GLU A 71 -6.10 -11.97 -11.23
C GLU A 71 -5.65 -11.21 -9.98
N ARG A 72 -5.21 -11.94 -8.94
CA ARG A 72 -4.74 -11.32 -7.70
C ARG A 72 -3.44 -10.55 -7.89
N LEU A 73 -2.53 -11.08 -8.69
CA LEU A 73 -1.28 -10.41 -9.07
C LEU A 73 -1.58 -9.10 -9.82
N TRP A 74 -2.54 -9.13 -10.76
CA TRP A 74 -2.95 -7.96 -11.52
C TRP A 74 -3.42 -6.83 -10.62
N VAL A 75 -4.34 -7.12 -9.68
CA VAL A 75 -4.84 -6.12 -8.73
C VAL A 75 -3.70 -5.54 -7.87
N LEU A 76 -2.81 -6.39 -7.36
CA LEU A 76 -1.67 -5.92 -6.56
C LEU A 76 -0.71 -5.03 -7.35
N MET A 77 -0.49 -5.32 -8.63
CA MET A 77 0.31 -4.50 -9.53
C MET A 77 -0.36 -3.16 -9.81
N GLU A 78 -1.67 -3.14 -10.05
CA GLU A 78 -2.45 -1.92 -10.29
C GLU A 78 -2.47 -1.01 -9.06
N GLU A 79 -2.65 -1.58 -7.86
CA GLU A 79 -2.52 -0.84 -6.60
C GLU A 79 -1.12 -0.23 -6.44
N ASN A 80 -0.06 -1.02 -6.70
CA ASN A 80 1.31 -0.53 -6.60
C ASN A 80 1.58 0.62 -7.57
N ASP A 81 1.11 0.51 -8.81
CA ASP A 81 1.24 1.53 -9.84
C ASP A 81 0.46 2.81 -9.46
N THR A 82 -0.73 2.66 -8.89
CA THR A 82 -1.51 3.78 -8.37
C THR A 82 -0.75 4.52 -7.27
N PHE A 83 -0.18 3.80 -6.30
CA PHE A 83 0.65 4.42 -5.25
C PHE A 83 1.88 5.13 -5.83
N ARG A 84 2.53 4.55 -6.83
CA ARG A 84 3.67 5.19 -7.52
C ARG A 84 3.25 6.47 -8.25
N LYS A 85 2.13 6.45 -8.97
CA LYS A 85 1.56 7.62 -9.66
C LYS A 85 1.23 8.74 -8.69
N VAL A 86 0.63 8.40 -7.55
CA VAL A 86 0.30 9.36 -6.49
C VAL A 86 1.57 10.01 -5.92
N LEU A 87 2.60 9.22 -5.62
CA LEU A 87 3.91 9.77 -5.19
C LEU A 87 4.59 10.61 -6.26
N TRP A 88 4.46 10.23 -7.53
CA TRP A 88 5.04 10.98 -8.64
C TRP A 88 4.36 12.35 -8.80
N LYS A 89 3.03 12.39 -8.78
CA LYS A 89 2.26 13.66 -8.80
C LYS A 89 2.64 14.57 -7.64
N GLN A 90 2.81 13.99 -6.44
CA GLN A 90 3.28 14.73 -5.27
C GLN A 90 4.65 15.37 -5.51
N TYR A 91 5.60 14.62 -6.09
CA TYR A 91 6.93 15.14 -6.40
C TYR A 91 6.88 16.27 -7.44
N GLN A 92 6.04 16.14 -8.47
CA GLN A 92 5.82 17.20 -9.46
C GLN A 92 5.24 18.47 -8.84
N ASN A 93 4.21 18.34 -7.98
CA ASN A 93 3.60 19.47 -7.27
C ASN A 93 4.60 20.16 -6.32
N LEU A 94 5.44 19.39 -5.64
CA LEU A 94 6.48 19.94 -4.77
C LEU A 94 7.55 20.70 -5.57
N GLY A 95 7.93 20.18 -6.74
CA GLY A 95 8.90 20.83 -7.64
C GLY A 95 8.36 22.09 -8.30
N ALA A 96 7.06 22.15 -8.61
CA ALA A 96 6.41 23.33 -9.19
C ALA A 96 6.24 24.49 -8.18
N ASN A 97 6.14 24.19 -6.88
CA ASN A 97 6.03 25.21 -5.83
C ASN A 97 7.39 25.82 -5.41
N LEU A 98 8.50 25.35 -5.99
CA LEU A 98 9.87 25.80 -5.71
C LEU A 98 10.46 26.69 -6.83
N THR A 99 9.70 26.95 -7.90
CA THR A 99 10.04 27.85 -9.03
C THR A 99 9.04 28.98 -9.12
#